data_AF-A0A562D4R9-F1
#
_entry.id   AF-A0A562D4R9-F1
#
_cell.length_a   1.000
_cell.length_b   1.000
_cell.length_c   1.000
_cell.angle_alpha   90.00
_cell.angle_beta   90.00
_cell.angle_gamma   90.00
#
_symmetry.space_group_name_H-M   'P 1'
#
loop_
_entity.id
_entity.type
_entity.pdbx_description
1 polymer ?
#
loop_
_entity_poly.entity_id
_entity_poly.type
_entity_poly.pdbx_seq_one_letter_code
_entity_poly.pdbx_strand_id
1 'polypeptide(L)'
;MSLDTAQTAPHEAPRPHDKPSRGAGTSGNVAVRRRRRPWIFALCAALVAAGALGSAFAFTSVNDTQDVLVVSRDIKRGETIEAGDLAVVRVGVDPALTPVPASQRAELEGSRAAADLWAGSLLTEQSVTDQLVPGEGESLVGISLTPAQMPSEPLYGGDVVRIVTTPGD
;
A
#
# COMPACT_ATOMS: atom_id res chain seq x y z
N MET A 1 46.12 -122.31 -14.00
CA MET A 1 46.47 -123.06 -12.78
C MET A 1 47.34 -122.15 -11.94
N SER A 2 46.87 -121.82 -10.74
CA SER A 2 47.62 -121.26 -9.60
C SER A 2 48.01 -119.77 -9.62
N LEU A 3 47.32 -118.98 -8.77
CA LEU A 3 47.81 -118.26 -7.57
C LEU A 3 48.55 -116.94 -7.93
N ASP A 4 47.90 -115.79 -7.79
CA ASP A 4 47.79 -114.99 -6.55
C ASP A 4 49.11 -114.85 -5.80
N THR A 5 49.66 -113.63 -5.79
CA THR A 5 50.25 -112.99 -4.60
C THR A 5 50.47 -111.50 -4.91
N ALA A 6 49.54 -110.70 -4.35
CA ALA A 6 49.71 -109.41 -3.68
C ALA A 6 50.80 -108.43 -4.15
N GLN A 7 50.36 -107.20 -4.49
CA GLN A 7 50.99 -106.03 -3.88
C GLN A 7 49.98 -104.91 -3.58
N THR A 8 49.76 -104.76 -2.28
CA THR A 8 49.09 -103.67 -1.55
C THR A 8 49.87 -102.35 -1.68
N ALA A 9 49.18 -101.25 -1.99
CA ALA A 9 49.37 -99.98 -1.27
C ALA A 9 48.12 -99.08 -1.40
N PRO A 10 47.73 -98.36 -0.33
CA PRO A 10 46.44 -97.69 -0.17
C PRO A 10 46.56 -96.17 -0.45
N HIS A 11 45.44 -95.46 -0.63
CA HIS A 11 45.02 -94.41 0.31
C HIS A 11 43.70 -93.74 -0.15
N GLU A 12 42.71 -93.91 0.71
CA GLU A 12 41.42 -93.24 0.85
C GLU A 12 41.60 -91.69 0.92
N ALA A 13 40.74 -90.84 0.38
CA ALA A 13 39.50 -90.46 1.05
C ALA A 13 38.72 -89.43 0.21
N PRO A 14 37.38 -89.40 0.34
CA PRO A 14 36.46 -88.63 -0.50
C PRO A 14 36.14 -87.27 0.12
N ARG A 15 35.88 -86.22 -0.68
CA ARG A 15 35.19 -85.01 -0.20
C ARG A 15 34.27 -84.41 -1.26
N PRO A 16 33.17 -83.77 -0.82
CA PRO A 16 31.85 -83.91 -1.41
C PRO A 16 31.47 -82.78 -2.36
N HIS A 17 30.45 -83.05 -3.18
CA HIS A 17 29.68 -82.03 -3.87
C HIS A 17 28.95 -81.15 -2.86
N ASP A 18 29.04 -79.83 -3.01
CA ASP A 18 27.99 -78.93 -2.53
C ASP A 18 27.92 -77.65 -3.38
N LYS A 19 26.77 -77.44 -4.03
CA LYS A 19 26.29 -76.14 -4.52
C LYS A 19 24.94 -75.94 -3.84
N PRO A 20 24.82 -74.96 -2.94
CA PRO A 20 23.90 -73.84 -3.17
C PRO A 20 24.55 -72.54 -2.63
N SER A 21 24.12 -71.30 -2.83
CA SER A 21 22.85 -70.69 -3.20
C SER A 21 23.19 -69.28 -3.69
N ARG A 22 22.55 -68.84 -4.77
CA ARG A 22 22.53 -67.44 -5.21
C ARG A 22 21.83 -66.63 -4.12
N GLY A 23 22.59 -65.99 -3.23
CA GLY A 23 22.06 -65.06 -2.25
C GLY A 23 21.50 -63.84 -2.97
N ALA A 24 20.19 -63.69 -2.95
CA ALA A 24 19.50 -62.44 -3.22
C ALA A 24 20.01 -61.38 -2.22
N GLY A 25 21.01 -60.62 -2.65
CA GLY A 25 21.48 -59.44 -1.95
C GLY A 25 20.50 -58.30 -2.22
N THR A 26 19.51 -58.19 -1.34
CA THR A 26 18.64 -57.04 -1.08
C THR A 26 19.27 -55.73 -1.55
N SER A 27 18.60 -55.04 -2.48
CA SER A 27 18.89 -53.66 -2.83
C SER A 27 18.80 -52.83 -1.54
N GLY A 28 19.96 -52.59 -0.94
CA GLY A 28 20.09 -51.77 0.25
C GLY A 28 19.66 -50.37 -0.13
N ASN A 29 18.42 -50.01 0.19
CA ASN A 29 18.09 -48.62 0.46
C ASN A 29 19.06 -48.18 1.54
N VAL A 30 20.15 -47.53 1.14
CA VAL A 30 21.00 -46.79 2.05
C VAL A 30 20.10 -45.65 2.52
N ALA A 31 19.37 -45.92 3.59
CA ALA A 31 18.70 -44.90 4.36
C ALA A 31 19.83 -43.99 4.83
N VAL A 32 20.12 -42.96 4.02
CA VAL A 32 21.00 -41.87 4.39
C VAL A 32 20.46 -41.43 5.72
N ARG A 33 21.24 -41.72 6.76
CA ARG A 33 20.91 -41.43 8.15
C ARG A 33 20.91 -39.91 8.21
N ARG A 34 19.78 -39.32 7.82
CA ARG A 34 19.58 -37.89 7.70
C ARG A 34 19.72 -37.42 9.13
N ARG A 35 20.93 -36.99 9.51
CA ARG A 35 21.19 -36.27 10.75
C ARG A 35 20.29 -35.06 10.65
N ARG A 36 19.07 -35.20 11.14
CA ARG A 36 18.07 -34.14 11.20
C ARG A 36 18.71 -33.13 12.11
N ARG A 37 19.33 -32.11 11.52
CA ARG A 37 19.88 -30.97 12.24
C ARG A 37 18.67 -30.06 12.44
N PRO A 38 17.93 -30.18 13.58
CA PRO A 38 16.68 -29.42 13.78
C PRO A 38 16.91 -27.92 13.66
N TRP A 39 18.13 -27.47 13.95
CA TRP A 39 18.55 -26.08 13.79
C TRP A 39 18.48 -25.58 12.33
N ILE A 40 18.66 -26.44 11.32
CA ILE A 40 18.49 -26.05 9.91
C ILE A 40 17.01 -25.76 9.62
N PHE A 41 16.10 -26.56 10.16
CA PHE A 41 14.66 -26.30 10.02
C PHE A 41 14.25 -25.01 10.73
N ALA A 42 14.81 -24.75 11.92
CA ALA A 42 14.60 -23.50 12.63
C ALA A 42 15.12 -22.29 11.82
N LEU A 43 16.30 -22.42 11.20
CA LEU A 43 16.87 -21.38 10.33
C LEU A 43 15.99 -21.12 9.09
N CYS A 44 15.54 -22.17 8.42
CA CYS A 44 14.62 -22.03 7.29
C CYS A 44 13.31 -21.36 7.71
N ALA A 45 12.72 -21.76 8.84
CA ALA A 45 11.49 -21.16 9.36
C ALA A 45 11.71 -19.68 9.72
N ALA A 46 12.85 -19.34 10.34
CA ALA A 46 13.19 -17.96 10.67
C ALA A 46 13.36 -17.09 9.42
N LEU A 47 14.01 -17.61 8.36
CA LEU A 47 14.15 -16.89 7.09
C LEU A 47 12.81 -16.68 6.39
N VAL A 48 11.94 -17.70 6.39
CA VAL A 48 10.59 -17.57 5.83
C VAL A 48 9.77 -16.57 6.63
N ALA A 49 9.82 -16.61 7.96
CA ALA A 49 9.14 -15.64 8.81
C ALA A 49 9.67 -14.22 8.58
N ALA A 50 10.99 -14.03 8.53
CA ALA A 50 11.60 -12.74 8.25
C ALA A 50 11.22 -12.20 6.86
N GLY A 51 11.22 -13.05 5.83
CA GLY A 51 10.78 -12.68 4.48
C GLY A 51 9.29 -12.34 4.43
N ALA A 52 8.45 -13.10 5.12
CA ALA A 52 7.01 -12.85 5.22
C ALA A 52 6.71 -11.54 5.97
N LEU A 53 7.34 -11.31 7.13
CA LEU A 53 7.22 -10.06 7.87
C LEU A 53 7.75 -8.88 7.06
N GLY A 54 8.91 -9.01 6.41
CA GLY A 54 9.48 -7.96 5.58
C GLY A 54 8.60 -7.62 4.39
N SER A 55 8.03 -8.64 3.73
CA SER A 55 7.08 -8.44 2.62
C SER A 55 5.80 -7.80 3.13
N ALA A 56 5.23 -8.27 4.25
CA ALA A 56 4.05 -7.67 4.85
C ALA A 56 4.30 -6.20 5.21
N PHE A 57 5.47 -5.88 5.78
CA PHE A 57 5.85 -4.52 6.15
C PHE A 57 6.01 -3.62 4.91
N ALA A 58 6.66 -4.11 3.85
CA ALA A 58 6.78 -3.39 2.59
C ALA A 58 5.42 -3.19 1.91
N PHE A 59 4.53 -4.18 1.96
CA PHE A 59 3.17 -4.07 1.46
C PHE A 59 2.36 -3.05 2.27
N THR A 60 2.47 -3.04 3.60
CA THR A 60 1.77 -2.06 4.42
C THR A 60 2.29 -0.64 4.20
N SER A 61 3.61 -0.45 4.03
CA SER A 61 4.16 0.90 3.79
C SER A 61 3.80 1.45 2.41
N VAL A 62 3.55 0.59 1.43
CA VAL A 62 3.10 1.01 0.09
C VAL A 62 1.59 1.31 0.08
N ASN A 63 0.87 0.81 1.07
CA ASN A 63 -0.59 0.83 1.09
C ASN A 63 -1.17 1.75 2.19
N ASP A 64 -0.38 2.70 2.69
CA ASP A 64 -0.81 3.79 3.58
C ASP A 64 -1.78 4.71 2.82
N THR A 65 -3.01 4.22 2.68
CA THR A 65 -4.12 4.92 2.03
C THR A 65 -4.83 5.69 3.13
N GLN A 66 -4.81 7.03 3.05
CA GLN A 66 -5.43 7.90 4.05
C GLN A 66 -6.84 8.28 3.58
N ASP A 67 -7.76 8.39 4.54
CA ASP A 67 -9.11 8.90 4.28
C ASP A 67 -9.05 10.44 4.24
N VAL A 68 -9.15 10.99 3.03
CA VAL A 68 -9.02 12.43 2.76
C VAL A 68 -10.35 13.04 2.34
N LEU A 69 -10.51 14.34 2.63
CA LEU A 69 -11.68 15.10 2.20
C LEU A 69 -11.51 15.60 0.77
N VAL A 70 -12.53 15.34 -0.04
CA VAL A 70 -12.64 15.76 -1.43
C VAL A 70 -13.90 16.59 -1.58
N VAL A 71 -13.81 17.64 -2.38
CA VAL A 71 -14.94 18.50 -2.71
C VAL A 71 -15.86 17.74 -3.68
N SER A 72 -17.14 17.62 -3.37
CA SER A 72 -18.10 16.85 -4.16
C SER A 72 -18.89 17.70 -5.16
N ARG A 73 -18.97 19.01 -4.94
CA ARG A 73 -19.65 20.00 -5.79
C ARG A 73 -18.81 21.26 -5.91
N ASP A 74 -19.00 22.02 -6.97
CA ASP A 74 -18.30 23.29 -7.13
C ASP A 74 -18.78 24.30 -6.07
N ILE A 75 -17.87 24.81 -5.25
CA ILE A 75 -18.11 25.82 -4.22
C ILE A 75 -17.36 27.08 -4.62
N LYS A 76 -18.05 28.22 -4.65
CA LYS A 76 -17.43 29.49 -4.99
C LYS A 76 -16.69 30.09 -3.82
N ARG A 77 -15.66 30.89 -4.11
CA ARG A 77 -14.93 31.64 -3.08
C ARG A 77 -15.91 32.47 -2.22
N GLY A 78 -15.77 32.35 -0.91
CA GLY A 78 -16.61 33.03 0.09
C GLY A 78 -17.93 32.33 0.42
N GLU A 79 -18.29 31.28 -0.31
CA GLU A 79 -19.45 30.44 -0.01
C GLU A 79 -19.18 29.56 1.22
N THR A 80 -20.24 29.26 1.98
CA THR A 80 -20.15 28.41 3.16
C THR A 80 -20.10 26.94 2.73
N ILE A 81 -19.15 26.20 3.30
CA ILE A 81 -18.99 24.77 3.04
C ILE A 81 -20.02 24.00 3.86
N GLU A 82 -20.96 23.33 3.21
CA GLU A 82 -21.95 22.49 3.88
C GLU A 82 -21.49 21.03 3.99
N ALA A 83 -22.07 20.28 4.93
CA ALA A 83 -21.78 18.85 5.11
C ALA A 83 -22.05 18.00 3.85
N GLY A 84 -22.95 18.46 2.97
CA GLY A 84 -23.28 17.80 1.71
C GLY A 84 -22.29 18.07 0.58
N ASP A 85 -21.37 19.02 0.74
CA ASP A 85 -20.42 19.40 -0.29
C ASP A 85 -19.08 18.68 -0.15
N LEU A 86 -18.86 17.97 0.96
CA LEU A 86 -17.64 17.22 1.23
C LEU A 86 -17.88 15.70 1.14
N ALA A 87 -17.01 15.01 0.40
CA ALA A 87 -16.97 13.56 0.31
C ALA A 87 -15.67 13.02 0.92
N VAL A 88 -15.75 11.85 1.56
CA VAL A 88 -14.58 11.14 2.06
C VAL A 88 -14.13 10.14 1.01
N VAL A 89 -12.90 10.28 0.54
CA VAL A 89 -12.31 9.36 -0.43
C VAL A 89 -11.01 8.81 0.14
N ARG A 90 -10.80 7.52 -0.06
CA ARG A 90 -9.56 6.84 0.32
C ARG A 90 -8.58 6.93 -0.83
N VAL A 91 -7.50 7.70 -0.65
CA VAL A 91 -6.49 7.94 -1.69
C VAL A 91 -5.10 7.67 -1.12
N GLY A 92 -4.23 7.03 -1.92
CA GLY A 92 -2.81 6.94 -1.61
C GLY A 92 -2.21 8.32 -1.82
N VAL A 93 -2.01 9.06 -0.74
CA VAL A 93 -1.56 10.44 -0.81
C VAL A 93 -0.03 10.47 -0.86
N ASP A 94 0.53 11.23 -1.79
CA ASP A 94 1.97 11.53 -1.79
C ASP A 94 2.33 12.28 -0.50
N PRO A 95 3.43 11.95 0.20
CA PRO A 95 3.90 12.67 1.39
C PRO A 95 4.13 14.18 1.18
N ALA A 96 4.26 14.63 -0.07
CA ALA A 96 4.38 16.05 -0.41
C ALA A 96 3.03 16.81 -0.37
N LEU A 97 1.91 16.09 -0.29
CA LEU A 97 0.58 16.68 -0.17
C LEU A 97 0.16 16.69 1.31
N THR A 98 -0.41 17.81 1.75
CA THR A 98 -0.97 17.97 3.10
C THR A 98 -2.51 18.07 3.02
N PRO A 99 -3.22 16.99 2.63
CA PRO A 99 -4.67 16.99 2.55
C PRO A 99 -5.28 17.01 3.96
N VAL A 100 -6.48 17.56 4.06
CA VAL A 100 -7.22 17.55 5.31
C VAL A 100 -7.80 16.14 5.55
N PRO A 101 -7.51 15.50 6.71
CA PRO A 101 -8.03 14.18 7.02
C PRO A 101 -9.54 14.22 7.27
N ALA A 102 -10.24 13.14 6.91
CA ALA A 102 -11.68 13.02 7.07
C ALA A 102 -12.19 13.27 8.50
N SER A 103 -11.35 13.07 9.52
CA SER A 103 -11.67 13.36 10.93
C SER A 103 -11.97 14.83 11.20
N GLN A 104 -11.42 15.75 10.39
CA GLN A 104 -11.63 17.19 10.54
C GLN A 104 -12.88 17.70 9.79
N ARG A 105 -13.66 16.82 9.16
CA ARG A 105 -14.86 17.24 8.39
C ARG A 105 -15.80 18.12 9.21
N ALA A 106 -16.08 17.71 10.45
CA ALA A 106 -17.00 18.44 11.33
C ALA A 106 -16.49 19.83 11.75
N GLU A 107 -15.18 20.07 11.65
CA GLU A 107 -14.56 21.36 11.98
C GLU A 107 -14.58 22.31 10.77
N LEU A 108 -14.56 21.77 9.55
CA LEU A 108 -14.63 22.53 8.30
C LEU A 108 -16.06 22.82 7.84
N GLU A 109 -17.03 22.04 8.33
CA GLU A 109 -18.45 22.27 8.11
C GLU A 109 -18.85 23.62 8.72
N GLY A 110 -19.30 24.56 7.88
CA GLY A 110 -19.65 25.92 8.28
C GLY A 110 -18.56 26.98 8.06
N SER A 111 -17.33 26.57 7.76
CA SER A 111 -16.27 27.49 7.31
C SER A 111 -16.53 27.98 5.88
N ARG A 112 -15.81 29.02 5.44
CA ARG A 112 -15.95 29.56 4.08
C ARG A 112 -14.83 29.09 3.16
N ALA A 113 -15.14 28.91 1.89
CA ALA A 113 -14.14 28.61 0.87
C ALA A 113 -13.22 29.82 0.65
N ALA A 114 -11.91 29.64 0.86
CA ALA A 114 -10.92 30.71 0.66
C ALA A 114 -10.65 30.99 -0.83
N ALA A 115 -10.90 30.00 -1.69
CA ALA A 115 -10.75 30.04 -3.14
C ALA A 115 -11.92 29.28 -3.81
N ASP A 116 -12.02 29.36 -5.14
CA ASP A 116 -12.95 28.52 -5.90
C ASP A 116 -12.53 27.05 -5.77
N LEU A 117 -13.43 26.22 -5.24
CA LEU A 117 -13.22 24.80 -5.06
C LEU A 117 -14.03 24.04 -6.10
N TRP A 118 -13.35 23.26 -6.93
CA TRP A 118 -14.03 22.43 -7.93
C TRP A 118 -14.29 21.02 -7.41
N ALA A 119 -15.34 20.39 -7.93
CA ALA A 119 -15.64 19.00 -7.67
C ALA A 119 -14.44 18.10 -8.02
N GLY A 120 -14.12 17.17 -7.14
CA GLY A 120 -12.96 16.27 -7.23
C GLY A 120 -11.65 16.87 -6.71
N SER A 121 -11.62 18.13 -6.26
CA SER A 121 -10.43 18.73 -5.67
C SER A 121 -10.17 18.21 -4.26
N LEU A 122 -8.89 18.00 -3.92
CA LEU A 122 -8.47 17.67 -2.56
C LEU A 122 -8.55 18.91 -1.69
N LEU A 123 -9.23 18.79 -0.55
CA LEU A 123 -9.34 19.89 0.39
C LEU A 123 -8.04 20.01 1.20
N THR A 124 -7.45 21.20 1.20
CA THR A 124 -6.27 21.56 2.00
C THR A 124 -6.63 22.61 3.04
N GLU A 125 -5.86 22.74 4.11
CA GLU A 125 -6.12 23.74 5.16
C GLU A 125 -6.16 25.18 4.60
N GLN A 126 -5.39 25.46 3.55
CA GLN A 126 -5.36 26.77 2.89
C GLN A 126 -6.60 27.05 2.01
N SER A 127 -7.40 26.03 1.74
CA SER A 127 -8.63 26.13 0.93
C SER A 127 -9.82 26.65 1.73
N VAL A 128 -9.68 26.72 3.06
CA VAL A 128 -10.75 27.08 4.00
C VAL A 128 -10.33 28.32 4.78
N THR A 129 -11.27 29.21 5.04
CA THR A 129 -11.05 30.40 5.85
C THR A 129 -12.22 30.65 6.78
N ASP A 130 -11.89 31.04 8.01
CA ASP A 130 -12.86 31.53 9.00
C ASP A 130 -12.92 33.07 9.01
N GLN A 131 -12.09 33.75 8.22
CA GLN A 131 -12.17 35.19 8.10
C GLN A 131 -13.48 35.56 7.41
N LEU A 132 -14.37 36.19 8.18
CA LEU A 132 -15.48 36.93 7.63
C LEU A 132 -14.89 38.05 6.77
N VAL A 133 -15.26 38.06 5.49
CA VAL A 133 -15.10 39.24 4.63
C VAL A 133 -16.42 39.98 4.67
N PRO A 134 -16.45 41.29 4.99
CA PRO A 134 -15.31 42.16 5.32
C PRO A 134 -14.70 41.85 6.70
N GLY A 135 -13.38 41.99 6.84
CA GLY A 135 -12.67 41.78 8.10
C GLY A 135 -13.02 42.83 9.17
N GLU A 136 -12.50 42.67 10.39
CA GLU A 136 -12.67 43.68 11.44
C GLU A 136 -12.14 45.06 10.99
N GLY A 137 -12.99 46.08 11.08
CA GLY A 137 -12.66 47.45 10.62
C GLY A 137 -12.90 47.70 9.13
N GLU A 138 -13.30 46.67 8.37
CA GLU A 138 -13.76 46.83 7.00
C GLU A 138 -15.30 46.93 6.96
N SER A 139 -15.84 47.53 5.91
CA SER A 139 -17.29 47.66 5.73
C SER A 139 -17.66 47.36 4.29
N LEU A 140 -18.72 46.56 4.12
CA LEU A 140 -19.26 46.26 2.81
C LEU A 140 -20.03 47.47 2.29
N VAL A 141 -19.50 48.15 1.28
CA VAL A 141 -20.15 49.30 0.65
C VAL A 141 -20.66 48.89 -0.73
N GLY A 142 -21.97 48.99 -0.94
CA GLY A 142 -22.57 48.80 -2.25
C GLY A 142 -22.32 50.00 -3.16
N ILE A 143 -21.85 49.74 -4.38
CA ILE A 143 -21.65 50.77 -5.41
C ILE A 143 -22.64 50.49 -6.54
N SER A 144 -23.44 51.49 -6.92
CA SER A 144 -24.32 51.38 -8.09
C SER A 144 -23.52 51.74 -9.33
N LEU A 145 -23.29 50.74 -10.18
CA LEU A 145 -22.60 50.91 -11.47
C LEU A 145 -23.57 50.63 -12.60
N THR A 146 -23.58 51.49 -13.60
CA THR A 146 -24.27 51.19 -14.87
C THR A 146 -23.52 50.11 -15.64
N PRO A 147 -24.17 49.37 -16.55
CA PRO A 147 -23.49 48.36 -17.37
C PRO A 147 -22.29 48.90 -18.17
N ALA A 148 -22.29 50.21 -18.51
CA ALA A 148 -21.18 50.87 -19.20
C ALA A 148 -19.96 51.14 -18.30
N GLN A 149 -20.13 51.12 -16.97
CA GLN A 149 -19.08 51.31 -15.97
C GLN A 149 -18.52 49.99 -15.43
N MET A 150 -19.19 48.87 -15.71
CA MET A 150 -18.72 47.55 -15.31
C MET A 150 -17.58 47.08 -16.23
N PRO A 151 -16.60 46.33 -15.69
CA PRO A 151 -15.62 45.63 -16.52
C PRO A 151 -16.30 44.71 -17.55
N SER A 152 -15.64 44.50 -18.69
CA SER A 152 -16.12 43.58 -19.72
C SER A 152 -16.08 42.11 -19.28
N GLU A 153 -15.29 41.80 -18.26
CA GLU A 153 -15.20 40.47 -17.66
C GLU A 153 -16.12 40.37 -16.43
N PRO A 154 -16.73 39.20 -16.18
CA PRO A 154 -17.53 38.97 -14.98
C PRO A 154 -16.65 39.05 -13.73
N LEU A 155 -17.15 39.71 -12.69
CA LEU A 155 -16.49 39.82 -11.39
C LEU A 155 -16.96 38.69 -10.45
N TYR A 156 -16.03 38.14 -9.69
CA TYR A 156 -16.24 37.12 -8.68
C TYR A 156 -15.84 37.61 -7.29
N GLY A 157 -16.32 36.90 -6.25
CA GLY A 157 -15.99 37.20 -4.87
C GLY A 157 -14.49 37.21 -4.62
N GLY A 158 -13.96 38.32 -4.11
CA GLY A 158 -12.55 38.49 -3.77
C GLY A 158 -11.63 38.89 -4.94
N ASP A 159 -12.19 39.26 -6.10
CA ASP A 159 -11.45 39.93 -7.17
C ASP A 159 -10.93 41.31 -6.71
N VAL A 160 -9.69 41.64 -7.08
CA VAL A 160 -9.10 42.95 -6.78
C VAL A 160 -9.55 43.96 -7.82
N VAL A 161 -10.52 44.79 -7.45
CA VAL A 161 -11.04 45.85 -8.31
C VAL A 161 -10.43 47.20 -7.94
N ARG A 162 -10.09 48.00 -8.96
CA ARG A 162 -9.67 49.40 -8.76
C ARG A 162 -10.76 50.33 -9.24
N ILE A 163 -11.27 51.14 -8.33
CA ILE A 163 -12.22 52.20 -8.65
C ILE A 163 -11.43 53.36 -9.26
N VAL A 164 -11.76 53.73 -10.50
CA VAL A 164 -11.20 54.89 -11.18
C VAL A 164 -12.32 55.91 -11.35
N THR A 165 -12.11 57.11 -10.81
CA THR A 165 -13.01 58.23 -11.04
C THR A 165 -12.64 58.90 -12.36
N THR A 166 -13.54 58.89 -13.33
CA THR A 166 -13.42 59.72 -14.53
C THR A 166 -14.05 61.07 -14.27
N PRO A 167 -13.33 62.20 -14.41
CA PRO A 167 -13.92 63.52 -14.24
C PRO A 167 -14.95 63.75 -15.35
N GLY A 168 -16.23 63.80 -14.98
CA GLY A 168 -17.32 63.84 -15.96
C GLY A 168 -18.74 63.74 -15.42
N ASP A 169 -18.93 63.51 -14.11
CA ASP A 169 -20.17 63.72 -13.35
C ASP A 169 -19.84 63.95 -11.87
#